data_AF-A0A944S8L0-F1
#
_entry.id   AF-A0A944S8L0-F1
#
_cell.length_a   1.000
_cell.length_b   1.000
_cell.length_c   1.000
_cell.angle_alpha   90.00
_cell.angle_beta   90.00
_cell.angle_gamma   90.00
#
_symmetry.space_group_name_H-M   'P 1'
#
loop_
_entity.id
_entity.type
_entity.pdbx_description
1 polymer ?
#
loop_
_entity_poly.entity_id
_entity_poly.type
_entity_poly.pdbx_seq_one_letter_code
_entity_poly.pdbx_strand_id
1 'polypeptide(L)'
;MMVTFVAECEKKSLNRTRRVLDAFANRIGSRSWQTVITNEGLHAVKKLLRKTASKNTAVSCHWIRSRSRSELVWIVGNRKKFNSEGMVPVNYTDA
;
A
#
# COMPACT_ATOMS: atom_id res chain seq x y z
N MET A 1 1.64 -11.93 10.70
CA MET A 1 2.38 -10.65 10.69
C MET A 1 1.39 -9.49 10.64
N MET A 2 1.66 -8.37 11.31
CA MET A 2 0.81 -7.17 11.19
C MET A 2 1.34 -6.27 10.07
N VAL A 3 0.49 -5.90 9.12
CA VAL A 3 0.86 -5.06 7.98
C VAL A 3 -0.02 -3.83 7.87
N THR A 4 0.56 -2.76 7.35
CA THR A 4 -0.13 -1.53 6.97
C THR A 4 0.00 -1.34 5.47
N PHE A 5 -1.12 -1.07 4.80
CA PHE A 5 -1.14 -0.66 3.40
C PHE A 5 -1.45 0.82 3.30
N VAL A 6 -0.72 1.55 2.46
CA VAL A 6 -0.97 2.97 2.14
C VAL A 6 -1.16 3.12 0.64
N ALA A 7 -2.22 3.81 0.22
CA ALA A 7 -2.55 3.99 -1.20
C ALA A 7 -2.50 5.46 -1.64
N GLU A 8 -1.49 5.81 -2.44
CA GLU A 8 -1.41 7.07 -3.18
C GLU A 8 -1.92 6.95 -4.61
N CYS A 9 -3.02 6.19 -4.75
CA CYS A 9 -3.70 6.00 -6.02
C CYS A 9 -4.46 7.26 -6.44
N GLU A 10 -4.42 7.56 -7.73
CA GLU A 10 -5.15 8.67 -8.33
C GLU A 10 -6.30 8.18 -9.21
N LYS A 11 -7.26 9.08 -9.48
CA LYS A 11 -8.38 8.83 -10.41
C LYS A 11 -9.13 7.54 -10.04
N LYS A 12 -9.53 6.76 -11.04
CA LYS A 12 -10.27 5.50 -10.88
C LYS A 12 -9.45 4.39 -10.20
N SER A 13 -8.12 4.51 -10.09
CA SER A 13 -7.30 3.48 -9.43
C SER A 13 -7.60 3.37 -7.95
N LEU A 14 -7.91 4.49 -7.27
CA LEU A 14 -8.22 4.46 -5.83
C LEU A 14 -9.43 3.56 -5.54
N ASN A 15 -10.52 3.72 -6.29
CA ASN A 15 -11.73 2.91 -6.10
C ASN A 15 -11.49 1.41 -6.35
N ARG A 16 -10.60 1.06 -7.30
CA ARG A 16 -10.22 -0.34 -7.55
C ARG A 16 -9.37 -0.90 -6.42
N THR A 17 -8.36 -0.15 -5.97
CA THR A 17 -7.51 -0.52 -4.84
C THR A 17 -8.32 -0.71 -3.56
N ARG A 18 -9.26 0.19 -3.29
CA ARG A 18 -10.20 0.12 -2.16
C ARG A 18 -10.95 -1.20 -2.13
N ARG A 19 -11.59 -1.59 -3.25
CA ARG A 19 -12.30 -2.87 -3.37
C ARG A 19 -11.42 -4.08 -3.04
N VAL A 20 -10.16 -4.05 -3.44
CA VAL A 20 -9.22 -5.12 -3.08
C VAL A 20 -8.90 -5.05 -1.60
N LEU A 21 -8.40 -3.94 -1.08
CA LEU A 21 -7.91 -3.85 0.31
C LEU A 21 -9.01 -3.99 1.36
N ASP A 22 -10.21 -3.47 1.10
CA ASP A 22 -11.36 -3.57 2.02
C ASP A 22 -11.80 -5.04 2.24
N ALA A 23 -11.50 -5.95 1.31
CA ALA A 23 -11.82 -7.36 1.44
C ALA A 23 -10.82 -8.13 2.33
N PHE A 24 -9.65 -7.55 2.65
CA PHE A 24 -8.57 -8.23 3.38
C PHE A 24 -8.13 -7.50 4.66
N ALA A 25 -8.47 -6.22 4.80
CA ALA A 25 -7.94 -5.39 5.86
C ALA A 25 -8.94 -4.33 6.33
N ASN A 26 -8.83 -3.96 7.61
CA ASN A 26 -9.62 -2.88 8.16
C ASN A 26 -9.09 -1.56 7.63
N ARG A 27 -9.97 -0.77 7.03
CA ARG A 27 -9.62 0.60 6.64
C ARG A 27 -9.59 1.48 7.89
N ILE A 28 -8.43 2.06 8.17
CA ILE A 28 -8.20 2.93 9.35
C ILE A 28 -8.01 4.41 8.98
N GLY A 29 -8.06 4.73 7.68
CA GLY A 29 -7.99 6.09 7.17
C GLY A 29 -8.43 6.16 5.71
N SER A 30 -8.50 7.36 5.14
CA SER A 30 -8.99 7.56 3.75
C SER A 30 -8.15 6.83 2.69
N ARG A 31 -6.86 6.60 2.99
CA ARG A 31 -5.83 5.97 2.15
C ARG A 31 -5.04 4.86 2.89
N SER A 32 -5.51 4.40 4.04
CA SER A 32 -4.72 3.51 4.91
C SER A 32 -5.54 2.33 5.43
N TRP A 33 -4.92 1.14 5.42
CA TRP A 33 -5.50 -0.11 5.90
C TRP A 33 -4.51 -0.85 6.78
N GLN A 34 -5.01 -1.62 7.73
CA GLN A 34 -4.21 -2.44 8.61
C GLN A 34 -4.86 -3.80 8.87
N THR A 35 -4.05 -4.85 8.95
CA THR A 35 -4.53 -6.20 9.24
C THR A 35 -3.42 -7.08 9.80
N VAL A 36 -3.81 -8.14 10.50
CA VAL A 36 -2.94 -9.29 10.76
C VAL A 36 -3.17 -10.29 9.64
N ILE A 37 -2.11 -10.65 8.93
CA ILE A 37 -2.18 -11.50 7.74
C ILE A 37 -1.08 -12.57 7.75
N THR A 38 -1.29 -13.66 7.01
CA THR A 38 -0.26 -14.66 6.70
C THR A 38 0.59 -14.21 5.50
N ASN A 39 1.70 -14.90 5.26
CA ASN A 39 2.56 -14.60 4.11
C ASN A 39 1.84 -14.89 2.78
N GLU A 40 1.05 -15.96 2.74
CA GLU A 40 0.25 -16.37 1.60
C GLU A 40 -0.86 -15.36 1.33
N GLY A 41 -1.55 -14.90 2.37
CA GLY A 41 -2.55 -13.84 2.28
C GLY A 41 -1.94 -12.55 1.73
N LEU A 42 -0.74 -12.18 2.20
CA LEU A 42 -0.03 -11.01 1.70
C LEU A 42 0.34 -11.14 0.21
N HIS A 43 0.78 -12.32 -0.22
CA HIS A 43 1.06 -12.61 -1.64
C HIS A 43 -0.22 -12.54 -2.49
N ALA A 44 -1.35 -13.05 -1.99
CA ALA A 44 -2.63 -12.98 -2.67
C ALA A 44 -3.09 -11.52 -2.86
N VAL A 45 -3.01 -10.68 -1.82
CA VAL A 45 -3.31 -9.25 -1.91
C VAL A 45 -2.43 -8.57 -2.96
N LYS A 46 -1.12 -8.80 -2.93
CA LYS A 46 -0.17 -8.25 -3.91
C LYS A 46 -0.54 -8.67 -5.35
N LYS A 47 -0.90 -9.94 -5.55
CA LYS A 47 -1.33 -10.47 -6.86
C LYS A 47 -2.60 -9.79 -7.36
N LEU A 48 -3.61 -9.62 -6.50
CA LEU A 48 -4.89 -8.96 -6.85
C LEU A 48 -4.70 -7.48 -7.17
N LEU A 49 -3.90 -6.77 -6.37
CA LEU A 49 -3.55 -5.37 -6.65
C LEU A 49 -2.84 -5.23 -8.00
N ARG A 50 -1.88 -6.12 -8.31
CA ARG A 50 -1.18 -6.12 -9.60
C ARG A 50 -2.11 -6.37 -10.79
N LYS A 51 -3.09 -7.26 -10.65
CA LYS A 51 -4.06 -7.58 -11.73
C LYS A 51 -4.88 -6.37 -12.17
N THR A 52 -5.13 -5.43 -11.26
CA THR A 52 -5.96 -4.23 -11.53
C THR A 52 -5.14 -2.93 -11.59
N ALA A 53 -3.82 -3.03 -11.49
CA ALA A 53 -2.92 -1.90 -11.44
C ALA A 53 -2.92 -1.13 -12.78
N SER A 54 -2.86 0.19 -12.68
CA SER A 54 -2.63 1.09 -13.82
C SER A 54 -1.53 2.10 -13.47
N LYS A 55 -1.20 3.00 -14.40
CA LYS A 55 -0.24 4.10 -14.14
C LYS A 55 -0.59 4.98 -12.93
N ASN A 56 -1.88 5.03 -12.55
CA ASN A 56 -2.37 5.80 -11.41
C ASN A 56 -2.46 4.98 -10.12
N THR A 57 -2.08 3.70 -10.13
CA THR A 57 -2.04 2.87 -8.93
C THR A 57 -0.72 3.10 -8.21
N ALA A 58 -0.75 3.36 -6.91
CA ALA A 58 0.44 3.43 -6.08
C ALA A 58 0.08 2.93 -4.68
N VAL A 59 0.58 1.77 -4.29
CA VAL A 59 0.29 1.16 -2.98
C VAL A 59 1.59 0.66 -2.36
N SER A 60 1.91 1.12 -1.15
CA SER A 60 3.02 0.60 -0.34
C SER A 60 2.50 -0.33 0.75
N CYS A 61 3.26 -1.39 1.03
CA CYS A 61 2.99 -2.35 2.08
C CYS A 61 4.14 -2.35 3.08
N HIS A 62 3.80 -2.14 4.35
CA HIS A 62 4.73 -2.08 5.46
C HIS A 62 4.45 -3.19 6.45
N TRP A 63 5.47 -3.95 6.84
CA TRP A 63 5.39 -4.88 7.95
C TRP A 63 5.80 -4.17 9.24
N ILE A 64 4.89 -4.14 10.21
CA ILE A 64 5.18 -3.69 11.56
C ILE A 64 5.95 -4.78 12.31
N ARG A 65 7.26 -4.58 12.48
CA ARG A 65 8.17 -5.51 13.17
C ARG A 65 8.10 -5.35 14.70
N SER A 66 7.97 -4.11 15.15
CA SER A 66 7.91 -3.73 16.56
C SER A 66 7.20 -2.39 16.71
N ARG A 67 6.99 -1.90 17.93
CA ARG A 67 6.32 -0.61 18.19
C ARG A 67 6.99 0.59 17.51
N SER A 68 8.31 0.53 17.28
CA SER A 68 9.10 1.63 16.71
C SER A 68 9.68 1.33 15.32
N ARG A 69 9.39 0.14 14.75
CA ARG A 69 9.98 -0.26 13.46
C ARG A 69 8.94 -0.86 12.53
N SER A 70 8.86 -0.27 11.34
CA SER A 70 8.18 -0.84 10.18
C SER A 70 9.16 -0.98 9.02
N GLU A 71 9.00 -2.04 8.24
CA GLU A 71 9.83 -2.30 7.07
C GLU A 71 8.97 -2.30 5.80
N LEU A 72 9.47 -1.64 4.75
CA LEU A 72 8.87 -1.72 3.43
C LEU A 72 9.01 -3.15 2.89
N VAL A 73 7.89 -3.81 2.64
CA VAL A 73 7.87 -5.15 2.04
C VAL A 73 7.84 -5.06 0.52
N TRP A 74 6.96 -4.21 -0.01
CA TRP A 74 6.85 -3.98 -1.45
C TRP A 74 6.02 -2.74 -1.78
N ILE A 75 6.15 -2.30 -3.04
CA ILE A 75 5.28 -1.30 -3.68
C ILE A 75 4.64 -1.93 -4.92
N VAL A 76 3.35 -1.66 -5.13
CA VAL A 76 2.62 -1.96 -6.37
C VAL A 76 2.31 -0.65 -7.09
N GLY A 77 2.67 -0.58 -8.37
CA GLY A 77 2.38 0.56 -9.24
C GLY A 77 3.46 1.65 -9.19
N ASN A 78 3.05 2.92 -9.24
CA ASN A 78 3.92 4.07 -9.36
C ASN A 78 4.72 4.31 -8.08
N ARG A 79 6.02 3.97 -8.12
CA ARG A 79 6.96 4.16 -7.02
C ARG A 79 7.29 5.63 -6.75
N LYS A 80 7.12 6.53 -7.72
CA LYS A 80 7.43 7.96 -7.55
C LYS A 80 6.52 8.66 -6.52
N LYS A 81 5.44 8.01 -6.09
CA LYS A 81 4.56 8.49 -5.01
C LYS A 81 5.13 8.22 -3.61
N PHE A 82 6.25 7.50 -3.52
CA PHE A 82 6.88 7.14 -2.27
C PHE A 82 8.38 7.44 -2.30
N ASN A 83 8.98 7.68 -1.13
CA ASN A 83 10.43 7.72 -0.98
C ASN A 83 11.04 6.29 -1.03
N SER A 84 12.35 6.18 -0.83
CA SER A 84 13.08 4.90 -0.80
C SER A 84 12.55 3.92 0.25
N GLU A 85 11.98 4.44 1.33
CA GLU A 85 11.41 3.66 2.43
C GLU A 85 9.90 3.37 2.24
N GLY A 86 9.29 3.79 1.13
CA GLY A 86 7.89 3.54 0.85
C GLY A 86 6.92 4.45 1.64
N MET A 87 7.42 5.53 2.22
CA MET A 87 6.64 6.59 2.88
C MET A 87 6.20 7.64 1.86
N VAL A 88 5.05 8.27 2.10
CA VAL A 88 4.56 9.37 1.27
C VAL A 88 5.42 10.61 1.54
N PRO A 89 6.05 11.22 0.53
CA PRO A 89 6.84 12.43 0.71
C PRO A 89 5.96 13.57 1.22
N VAL A 90 6.44 14.31 2.23
CA VAL A 90 5.76 15.49 2.77
C VAL A 90 6.13 16.78 2.05
N ASN A 91 7.24 16.78 1.32
CA ASN A 91 7.71 17.88 0.48
C ASN A 91 8.24 17.31 -0.84
N TYR A 92 8.10 18.09 -1.91
CA TYR A 92 8.69 17.81 -3.22
C TYR A 92 9.62 18.95 -3.58
N THR A 93 10.82 18.65 -4.04
CA THR A 93 11.69 19.63 -4.72
C THR A 93 11.43 19.51 -6.20
N ASP A 94 10.93 20.59 -6.81
CA ASP A 94 10.87 20.67 -8.28
C ASP A 94 12.29 20.74 -8.83
N ALA A 95 12.55 19.98 -9.89
CA ALA A 95 13.82 19.94 -10.61
C ALA A 95 13.71 20.74 -11.91
#